data_AF-A0A9D0T3D2-F1
#
_entry.id   AF-A0A9D0T3D2-F1
#
_cell.length_a   1.000
_cell.length_b   1.000
_cell.length_c   1.000
_cell.angle_alpha   90.00
_cell.angle_beta   90.00
_cell.angle_gamma   90.00
#
_symmetry.space_group_name_H-M   'P 1'
#
loop_
_entity.id
_entity.type
_entity.pdbx_description
1 polymer ?
#
loop_
_entity_poly.entity_id
_entity_poly.type
_entity_poly.pdbx_seq_one_letter_code
_entity_poly.pdbx_strand_id
1 'polypeptide(L)'
;MKTKYFFLSVLAITALLVVGFNAQAAQAPMKEVKSAKGKVSGANIFNRLLKKDKQRNAPPAEDGIHDPANDGTHVLQPPLIAYDGLPTTEFGNYVDWVKSLDDGLLKPRYDRFDPTVEPLVMDLDIVREVRASMPDVVFPHKPHTQWLHCSNCHPKIFIPQRNANVISMSAILLGQKCGVCHGKVSFPITTKSCTKCHSKPKPADWKPPKSEASLKNPWR
;
A
#
# COMPACT_ATOMS: atom_id res chain seq x y z
N MET A 1 -87.21 18.91 -64.92
CA MET A 1 -87.53 18.07 -63.75
C MET A 1 -87.75 16.63 -64.18
N LYS A 2 -87.14 15.71 -63.40
CA LYS A 2 -87.27 14.24 -63.34
C LYS A 2 -86.86 13.39 -64.55
N THR A 3 -85.73 12.73 -64.31
CA THR A 3 -85.12 11.53 -64.89
C THR A 3 -85.99 10.28 -64.93
N LYS A 4 -85.70 9.41 -65.89
CA LYS A 4 -85.60 7.94 -65.74
C LYS A 4 -84.44 7.49 -66.63
N TYR A 5 -83.80 6.35 -66.34
CA TYR A 5 -83.62 5.28 -67.33
C TYR A 5 -83.08 4.00 -66.65
N PHE A 6 -83.60 2.89 -67.16
CA PHE A 6 -83.36 1.49 -66.84
C PHE A 6 -82.27 0.94 -67.78
N PHE A 7 -81.61 -0.17 -67.43
CA PHE A 7 -81.57 -1.44 -68.19
C PHE A 7 -80.42 -2.36 -67.74
N LEU A 8 -80.72 -3.67 -67.69
CA LEU A 8 -79.78 -4.79 -67.56
C LEU A 8 -79.14 -5.15 -68.91
N SER A 9 -77.90 -5.68 -68.90
CA SER A 9 -77.44 -6.78 -69.77
C SER A 9 -76.00 -7.25 -69.42
N VAL A 10 -75.60 -8.39 -69.99
CA VAL A 10 -74.63 -9.41 -69.53
C VAL A 10 -73.28 -9.34 -70.28
N LEU A 11 -72.29 -10.12 -69.81
CA LEU A 11 -71.14 -10.78 -70.49
C LEU A 11 -69.75 -10.10 -70.46
N ALA A 12 -68.75 -10.81 -69.92
CA ALA A 12 -67.53 -11.25 -70.63
C ALA A 12 -66.49 -11.88 -69.67
N ILE A 13 -65.96 -13.04 -70.06
CA ILE A 13 -64.81 -13.73 -69.44
C ILE A 13 -63.53 -13.18 -70.08
N THR A 14 -62.54 -12.76 -69.28
CA THR A 14 -61.20 -12.38 -69.75
C THR A 14 -60.10 -13.04 -68.93
N ALA A 15 -59.12 -13.61 -69.64
CA ALA A 15 -57.96 -14.32 -69.11
C ALA A 15 -56.95 -13.38 -68.44
N LEU A 16 -56.41 -13.78 -67.29
CA LEU A 16 -55.35 -13.05 -66.58
C LEU A 16 -53.98 -13.67 -66.88
N LEU A 17 -53.13 -12.91 -67.54
CA LEU A 17 -51.70 -13.18 -67.73
C LEU A 17 -50.93 -12.86 -66.43
N VAL A 18 -50.08 -13.81 -66.02
CA VAL A 18 -49.18 -13.71 -64.85
C VAL A 18 -48.03 -12.75 -65.16
N VAL A 19 -47.90 -11.67 -64.39
CA VAL A 19 -46.71 -10.83 -64.36
C VAL A 19 -45.99 -11.09 -63.04
N GLY A 20 -44.80 -11.69 -63.11
CA GLY A 20 -43.97 -11.98 -61.95
C GLY A 20 -43.40 -10.69 -61.34
N PHE A 21 -43.71 -10.45 -60.08
CA PHE A 21 -43.07 -9.40 -59.27
C PHE A 21 -41.78 -9.95 -58.64
N ASN A 22 -40.63 -9.52 -59.15
CA ASN A 22 -39.34 -9.68 -58.45
C ASN A 22 -39.24 -8.60 -57.37
N ALA A 23 -39.65 -8.94 -56.15
CA ALA A 23 -39.42 -8.11 -54.97
C ALA A 23 -38.07 -8.48 -54.33
N GLN A 24 -37.00 -7.83 -54.76
CA GLN A 24 -35.72 -7.89 -54.05
C GLN A 24 -35.88 -7.05 -52.76
N ALA A 25 -36.09 -7.71 -51.61
CA ALA A 25 -36.08 -7.04 -50.33
C ALA A 25 -34.65 -6.52 -50.05
N ALA A 26 -34.45 -5.21 -50.12
CA ALA A 26 -33.19 -4.57 -49.75
C ALA A 26 -32.96 -4.77 -48.25
N GLN A 27 -31.91 -5.51 -47.86
CA GLN A 27 -31.45 -5.57 -46.48
C GLN A 27 -31.04 -4.16 -46.04
N ALA A 28 -31.65 -3.63 -44.97
CA ALA A 28 -31.23 -2.37 -44.38
C ALA A 28 -29.77 -2.48 -43.88
N PRO A 29 -28.91 -1.48 -44.12
CA PRO A 29 -27.53 -1.54 -43.66
C PRO A 29 -27.49 -1.49 -42.13
N MET A 30 -27.03 -2.58 -41.50
CA MET A 30 -26.79 -2.60 -40.06
C MET A 30 -25.73 -1.55 -39.71
N LYS A 31 -26.10 -0.55 -38.90
CA LYS A 31 -25.13 0.39 -38.35
C LYS A 31 -24.15 -0.37 -37.47
N GLU A 32 -22.87 -0.28 -37.82
CA GLU A 32 -21.77 -0.80 -37.04
C GLU A 32 -21.78 -0.14 -35.64
N VAL A 33 -22.13 -0.90 -34.61
CA VAL A 33 -22.09 -0.43 -33.22
C VAL A 33 -20.64 -0.41 -32.79
N LYS A 34 -19.99 0.75 -32.95
CA LYS A 34 -18.64 0.98 -32.44
C LYS A 34 -18.70 1.01 -30.91
N SER A 35 -18.18 -0.03 -30.27
CA SER A 35 -17.97 -0.03 -28.82
C SER A 35 -17.07 1.16 -28.47
N ALA A 36 -17.54 2.03 -27.57
CA ALA A 36 -16.64 2.99 -26.95
C ALA A 36 -15.49 2.20 -26.31
N LYS A 37 -14.24 2.58 -26.61
CA LYS A 37 -13.08 2.10 -25.84
C LYS A 37 -13.23 2.63 -24.43
N GLY A 38 -13.91 1.87 -23.58
CA GLY A 38 -13.94 2.13 -22.14
C GLY A 38 -12.50 2.14 -21.64
N LYS A 39 -12.13 3.20 -20.90
CA LYS A 39 -10.90 3.17 -20.10
C LYS A 39 -11.12 2.13 -19.00
N VAL A 40 -10.69 0.90 -19.22
CA VAL A 40 -10.64 -0.12 -18.18
C VAL A 40 -9.52 0.26 -17.22
N SER A 41 -9.88 0.91 -16.11
CA SER A 41 -8.97 1.17 -15.00
C SER A 41 -8.72 -0.16 -14.27
N GLY A 42 -7.67 -0.87 -14.67
CA GLY A 42 -7.25 -2.10 -14.01
C GLY A 42 -7.91 -3.37 -14.56
N ALA A 43 -7.32 -4.52 -14.19
CA ALA A 43 -7.82 -5.84 -14.54
C ALA A 43 -9.25 -6.01 -14.00
N ASN A 44 -10.13 -6.61 -14.82
CA ASN A 44 -11.50 -6.89 -14.43
C ASN A 44 -11.55 -7.71 -13.13
N ILE A 45 -12.08 -7.11 -12.05
CA ILE A 45 -12.31 -7.75 -10.74
C ILE A 45 -13.55 -8.67 -10.78
N PHE A 46 -13.87 -9.23 -11.96
CA PHE A 46 -14.98 -10.17 -12.15
C PHE A 46 -14.57 -11.62 -11.91
N ASN A 47 -13.32 -11.87 -11.52
CA ASN A 47 -12.93 -13.22 -11.11
C ASN A 47 -13.57 -13.54 -9.76
N ARG A 48 -14.73 -14.22 -9.79
CA ARG A 48 -15.45 -14.71 -8.60
C ARG A 48 -14.57 -15.58 -7.69
N LEU A 49 -13.49 -16.18 -8.22
CA LEU A 49 -12.55 -17.00 -7.46
C LEU A 49 -11.44 -16.16 -6.80
N LEU A 50 -11.28 -14.89 -7.17
CA LEU A 50 -10.34 -14.00 -6.52
C LEU A 50 -10.92 -13.58 -5.18
N LYS A 51 -10.27 -13.98 -4.09
CA LYS A 51 -10.64 -13.53 -2.75
C LYS A 51 -10.54 -12.01 -2.70
N LYS A 52 -11.58 -11.36 -2.17
CA LYS A 52 -11.57 -9.91 -1.92
C LYS A 52 -10.34 -9.57 -1.07
N ASP A 53 -9.62 -8.52 -1.46
CA ASP A 53 -8.53 -8.01 -0.66
C ASP A 53 -9.04 -7.67 0.74
N LYS A 54 -8.37 -8.20 1.77
CA LYS A 54 -8.74 -7.94 3.16
C LYS A 54 -8.71 -6.44 3.40
N GLN A 55 -9.75 -5.92 4.05
CA GLN A 55 -9.79 -4.51 4.42
C GLN A 55 -8.57 -4.18 5.28
N ARG A 56 -7.85 -3.12 4.89
CA ARG A 56 -6.72 -2.60 5.66
C ARG A 56 -7.24 -2.10 7.00
N ASN A 57 -6.55 -2.45 8.08
CA ASN A 57 -6.88 -1.97 9.43
C ASN A 57 -8.37 -2.19 9.79
N ALA A 58 -8.92 -3.35 9.43
CA ALA A 58 -10.32 -3.69 9.69
C ALA A 58 -10.65 -3.57 11.20
N PRO A 59 -11.92 -3.32 11.56
CA PRO A 59 -12.35 -3.33 12.94
C PRO A 59 -12.00 -4.66 13.63
N PRO A 60 -11.74 -4.67 14.95
CA PRO A 60 -11.34 -5.89 15.66
C PRO A 60 -12.29 -7.08 15.46
N ALA A 61 -13.60 -6.84 15.40
CA ALA A 61 -14.58 -7.91 15.15
C ALA A 61 -14.49 -8.54 13.74
N GLU A 62 -13.88 -7.85 12.78
CA GLU A 62 -13.80 -8.27 11.36
C GLU A 62 -12.36 -8.53 10.90
N ASP A 63 -11.38 -8.36 11.77
CA ASP A 63 -9.97 -8.46 11.41
C ASP A 63 -9.48 -9.92 11.31
N GLY A 64 -10.26 -10.91 11.74
CA GLY A 64 -9.89 -12.32 11.73
C GLY A 64 -8.71 -12.68 12.64
N ILE A 65 -8.37 -11.80 13.59
CA ILE A 65 -7.38 -11.98 14.65
C ILE A 65 -8.11 -12.08 16.00
N HIS A 66 -9.12 -11.24 16.23
CA HIS A 66 -9.92 -11.26 17.46
C HIS A 66 -11.16 -12.14 17.31
N ASP A 67 -11.65 -12.66 18.45
CA ASP A 67 -12.89 -13.44 18.51
C ASP A 67 -14.11 -12.50 18.37
N PRO A 68 -14.90 -12.61 17.29
CA PRO A 68 -16.07 -11.75 17.08
C PRO A 68 -17.23 -12.03 18.06
N ALA A 69 -17.27 -13.22 18.68
CA ALA A 69 -18.31 -13.59 19.63
C ALA A 69 -18.07 -13.03 21.03
N ASN A 70 -16.88 -12.49 21.30
CA ASN A 70 -16.55 -11.87 22.57
C ASN A 70 -17.07 -10.42 22.60
N ASP A 71 -17.90 -10.09 23.59
CA ASP A 71 -18.43 -8.74 23.81
C ASP A 71 -17.31 -7.69 23.93
N GLY A 72 -16.17 -8.07 24.53
CA GLY A 72 -15.01 -7.19 24.68
C GLY A 72 -14.38 -6.74 23.36
N THR A 73 -14.54 -7.51 22.28
CA THR A 73 -14.00 -7.19 20.96
C THR A 73 -14.67 -5.96 20.36
N HIS A 74 -15.97 -5.78 20.62
CA HIS A 74 -16.76 -4.66 20.10
C HIS A 74 -16.53 -3.35 20.86
N VAL A 75 -15.93 -3.42 22.05
CA VAL A 75 -15.56 -2.25 22.86
C VAL A 75 -14.26 -1.60 22.34
N LEU A 76 -13.43 -2.35 21.63
CA LEU A 76 -12.15 -1.85 21.12
C LEU A 76 -12.38 -0.84 19.98
N GLN A 77 -11.68 0.30 20.05
CA GLN A 77 -11.76 1.33 19.03
C GLN A 77 -11.25 0.80 17.68
N PRO A 78 -12.05 0.92 16.59
CA PRO A 78 -11.60 0.53 15.26
C PRO A 78 -10.38 1.35 14.80
N PRO A 79 -9.32 0.71 14.28
CA PRO A 79 -8.09 1.42 13.94
C PRO A 79 -8.27 2.52 12.88
N LEU A 80 -9.13 2.30 11.89
CA LEU A 80 -9.41 3.33 10.86
C LEU A 80 -10.00 4.62 11.46
N ILE A 81 -10.78 4.52 12.54
CA ILE A 81 -11.32 5.67 13.25
C ILE A 81 -10.20 6.33 14.07
N ALA A 82 -9.36 5.53 14.71
CA ALA A 82 -8.24 6.04 15.51
C ALA A 82 -7.17 6.77 14.66
N TYR A 83 -7.01 6.38 13.39
CA TYR A 83 -6.00 6.95 12.50
C TYR A 83 -6.52 8.05 11.58
N ASP A 84 -7.80 8.43 11.71
CA ASP A 84 -8.39 9.45 10.87
C ASP A 84 -7.62 10.79 11.00
N GLY A 85 -7.33 11.41 9.86
CA GLY A 85 -6.53 12.64 9.78
C GLY A 85 -5.02 12.49 9.98
N LEU A 86 -4.49 11.29 10.29
CA LEU A 86 -3.04 11.10 10.44
C LEU A 86 -2.32 10.92 9.07
N PRO A 87 -1.09 11.44 8.93
CA PRO A 87 -0.22 11.20 7.78
C PRO A 87 -0.04 9.71 7.50
N THR A 88 -0.04 9.35 6.22
CA THR A 88 0.03 7.95 5.81
C THR A 88 1.40 7.53 5.28
N THR A 89 1.69 6.24 5.37
CA THR A 89 2.90 5.61 4.80
C THR A 89 2.56 4.29 4.12
N GLU A 90 3.48 3.74 3.32
CA GLU A 90 3.26 2.43 2.64
C GLU A 90 3.54 1.21 3.53
N PHE A 91 4.03 1.44 4.75
CA PHE A 91 4.51 0.43 5.69
C PHE A 91 3.55 0.19 6.86
N GLY A 92 3.58 -1.02 7.42
CA GLY A 92 2.91 -1.35 8.68
C GLY A 92 1.40 -1.09 8.65
N ASN A 93 0.92 -0.34 9.63
CA ASN A 93 -0.49 0.09 9.75
C ASN A 93 -0.83 1.30 8.86
N TYR A 94 0.05 1.68 7.93
CA TYR A 94 -0.10 2.81 7.01
C TYR A 94 -0.12 4.19 7.67
N VAL A 95 0.35 4.32 8.92
CA VAL A 95 0.49 5.61 9.60
C VAL A 95 1.95 6.00 9.67
N ASP A 96 2.27 7.24 9.27
CA ASP A 96 3.59 7.82 9.51
C ASP A 96 3.63 8.47 10.90
N TRP A 97 4.03 7.66 11.89
CA TRP A 97 4.09 8.07 13.30
C TRP A 97 5.10 9.18 13.58
N VAL A 98 6.21 9.22 12.83
CA VAL A 98 7.24 10.26 12.99
C VAL A 98 6.69 11.58 12.47
N LYS A 99 6.13 11.57 11.25
CA LYS A 99 5.51 12.78 10.70
C LYS A 99 4.33 13.26 11.55
N SER A 100 3.55 12.35 12.12
CA SER A 100 2.44 12.71 13.01
C SER A 100 2.89 13.47 14.27
N LEU A 101 4.07 13.15 14.81
CA LEU A 101 4.68 13.93 15.90
C LEU A 101 5.22 15.26 15.41
N ASP A 102 5.94 15.26 14.30
CA ASP A 102 6.55 16.48 13.75
C ASP A 102 5.50 17.52 13.37
N ASP A 103 4.35 17.07 12.85
CA ASP A 103 3.19 17.91 12.53
C ASP A 103 2.37 18.30 13.79
N GLY A 104 2.72 17.80 14.98
CA GLY A 104 2.05 18.11 16.25
C GLY A 104 0.66 17.50 16.41
N LEU A 105 0.30 16.52 15.59
CA LEU A 105 -1.01 15.83 15.63
C LEU A 105 -1.15 14.90 16.83
N LEU A 106 -0.02 14.46 17.38
CA LEU A 106 0.05 13.58 18.54
C LEU A 106 0.77 14.30 19.69
N LYS A 107 0.22 14.16 20.90
CA LYS A 107 0.81 14.67 22.15
C LYS A 107 1.04 13.51 23.11
N PRO A 108 2.19 12.82 23.03
CA PRO A 108 2.51 11.73 23.93
C PRO A 108 2.54 12.21 25.39
N ARG A 109 2.10 11.36 26.29
CA ARG A 109 2.32 11.54 27.74
C ARG A 109 3.61 10.82 28.11
N TYR A 110 4.47 11.49 28.87
CA TYR A 110 5.80 10.98 29.22
C TYR A 110 5.85 10.34 30.59
N ASP A 111 5.00 10.78 31.51
CA ASP A 111 4.73 10.09 32.75
C ASP A 111 3.26 9.65 32.83
N ARG A 112 3.02 8.58 33.59
CA ARG A 112 1.68 8.01 33.75
C ARG A 112 0.80 8.84 34.69
N PHE A 113 1.40 9.47 35.69
CA PHE A 113 0.71 10.14 36.79
C PHE A 113 0.88 11.65 36.75
N ASP A 114 2.07 12.14 36.40
CA ASP A 114 2.37 13.56 36.36
C ASP A 114 2.36 14.09 34.91
N PRO A 115 1.35 14.89 34.52
CA PRO A 115 1.27 15.44 33.17
C PRO A 115 2.30 16.54 32.90
N THR A 116 3.03 17.02 33.92
CA THR A 116 3.99 18.12 33.80
C THR A 116 5.42 17.66 33.50
N VAL A 117 5.68 16.36 33.61
CA VAL A 117 7.00 15.79 33.34
C VAL A 117 7.32 15.95 31.86
N GLU A 118 8.39 16.70 31.59
CA GLU A 118 8.90 16.89 30.24
C GLU A 118 9.77 15.70 29.79
N PRO A 119 9.77 15.40 28.48
CA PRO A 119 10.58 14.33 27.94
C PRO A 119 12.06 14.70 27.88
N LEU A 120 12.91 13.74 28.21
CA LEU A 120 14.31 13.79 27.81
C LEU A 120 14.44 13.37 26.34
N VAL A 121 14.24 14.33 25.43
CA VAL A 121 14.47 14.12 23.99
C VAL A 121 15.94 14.37 23.69
N MET A 122 16.60 13.39 23.06
CA MET A 122 18.00 13.51 22.66
C MET A 122 18.11 13.72 21.15
N ASP A 123 18.59 14.89 20.74
CA ASP A 123 18.85 15.20 19.33
C ASP A 123 20.31 14.86 18.97
N LEU A 124 20.57 13.57 18.79
CA LEU A 124 21.90 13.04 18.47
C LEU A 124 21.81 11.96 17.38
N ASP A 125 22.54 12.19 16.29
CA ASP A 125 22.67 11.23 15.21
C ASP A 125 23.94 10.39 15.36
N ILE A 126 23.77 9.08 15.39
CA ILE A 126 24.87 8.12 15.37
C ILE A 126 25.05 7.61 13.95
N VAL A 127 26.20 7.91 13.37
CA VAL A 127 26.59 7.39 12.06
C VAL A 127 27.41 6.12 12.25
N ARG A 128 27.03 5.05 11.56
CA ARG A 128 27.79 3.81 11.49
C ARG A 128 28.24 3.54 10.06
N GLU A 129 29.55 3.46 9.91
CA GLU A 129 30.18 3.12 8.65
C GLU A 129 29.90 1.68 8.26
N VAL A 130 29.47 1.48 7.02
CA VAL A 130 29.19 0.17 6.44
C VAL A 130 30.36 -0.23 5.54
N ARG A 131 30.86 -1.46 5.67
CA ARG A 131 31.98 -1.94 4.83
C ARG A 131 31.57 -2.31 3.40
N ALA A 132 30.29 -2.56 3.18
CA ALA A 132 29.73 -2.83 1.85
C ALA A 132 29.52 -1.53 1.06
N SER A 133 29.11 -1.63 -0.20
CA SER A 133 28.86 -0.51 -1.11
C SER A 133 27.67 0.36 -0.72
N MET A 134 26.78 -0.13 0.14
CA MET A 134 25.62 0.62 0.62
C MET A 134 26.03 1.88 1.39
N PRO A 135 25.25 2.97 1.34
CA PRO A 135 25.48 4.16 2.15
C PRO A 135 25.66 3.83 3.64
N ASP A 136 26.33 4.73 4.37
CA ASP A 136 26.49 4.58 5.81
C ASP A 136 25.14 4.74 6.52
N VAL A 137 25.01 4.04 7.64
CA VAL A 137 23.77 3.99 8.40
C VAL A 137 23.71 5.17 9.36
N VAL A 138 22.59 5.88 9.38
CA VAL A 138 22.31 6.92 10.37
C VAL A 138 21.23 6.42 11.32
N PHE A 139 21.49 6.54 12.61
CA PHE A 139 20.53 6.31 13.68
C PHE A 139 20.25 7.63 14.41
N PRO A 140 19.09 8.25 14.20
CA PRO A 140 18.71 9.46 14.92
C PRO A 140 18.05 9.14 16.25
N HIS A 141 18.59 9.66 17.37
CA HIS A 141 17.97 9.45 18.70
C HIS A 141 16.61 10.13 18.83
N LYS A 142 16.45 11.32 18.24
CA LYS A 142 15.26 12.18 18.40
C LYS A 142 13.93 11.43 18.20
N PRO A 143 13.65 10.83 17.03
CA PRO A 143 12.39 10.12 16.80
C PRO A 143 12.22 8.88 17.68
N HIS A 144 13.29 8.33 18.26
CA HIS A 144 13.20 7.22 19.21
C HIS A 144 12.88 7.72 20.62
N THR A 145 13.56 8.78 21.07
CA THR A 145 13.42 9.34 22.42
C THR A 145 12.14 10.15 22.64
N GLN A 146 11.47 10.58 21.56
CA GLN A 146 10.13 11.17 21.64
C GLN A 146 9.06 10.15 22.04
N TRP A 147 9.30 8.85 21.82
CA TRP A 147 8.35 7.78 22.17
C TRP A 147 8.85 6.89 23.31
N LEU A 148 10.17 6.69 23.39
CA LEU A 148 10.78 5.64 24.21
C LEU A 148 11.77 6.24 25.20
N HIS A 149 11.71 5.72 26.42
CA HIS A 149 12.71 5.99 27.45
C HIS A 149 14.05 5.30 27.16
N CYS A 150 15.16 5.84 27.67
CA CYS A 150 16.54 5.36 27.44
C CYS A 150 16.72 3.87 27.78
N SER A 151 16.03 3.41 28.83
CA SER A 151 16.07 2.02 29.33
C SER A 151 15.47 1.00 28.37
N ASN A 152 14.65 1.42 27.40
CA ASN A 152 14.14 0.52 26.36
C ASN A 152 15.28 0.02 25.45
N CYS A 153 16.33 0.82 25.29
CA CYS A 153 17.45 0.52 24.40
C CYS A 153 18.71 0.13 25.17
N HIS A 154 19.03 0.86 26.25
CA HIS A 154 20.28 0.75 26.97
C HIS A 154 20.13 0.06 28.34
N PRO A 155 21.12 -0.75 28.76
CA PRO A 155 22.27 -1.24 27.99
C PRO A 155 21.94 -2.52 27.18
N LYS A 156 20.72 -3.05 27.32
CA LYS A 156 20.34 -4.40 26.89
C LYS A 156 20.46 -4.61 25.38
N ILE A 157 19.93 -3.69 24.57
CA ILE A 157 19.98 -3.79 23.11
C ILE A 157 21.28 -3.18 22.59
N PHE A 158 21.62 -1.99 23.11
CA PHE A 158 22.81 -1.25 22.74
C PHE A 158 23.61 -0.84 23.97
N ILE A 159 24.92 -0.99 23.90
CA ILE A 159 25.84 -0.42 24.88
C ILE A 159 26.00 1.07 24.55
N PRO A 160 25.85 2.00 25.51
CA PRO A 160 25.97 3.45 25.28
C PRO A 160 27.45 3.88 25.12
N GLN A 161 28.15 3.24 24.19
CA GLN A 161 29.56 3.49 23.90
C GLN A 161 29.79 3.38 22.39
N ARG A 162 30.56 4.34 21.84
CA ARG A 162 30.94 4.35 20.42
C ARG A 162 31.70 3.06 20.08
N ASN A 163 31.36 2.44 18.96
CA ASN A 163 31.98 1.23 18.43
C ASN A 163 31.89 -0.04 19.31
N ALA A 164 31.20 -0.01 20.45
CA ALA A 164 31.03 -1.20 21.30
C ALA A 164 29.98 -2.20 20.76
N ASN A 165 29.11 -1.75 19.83
CA ASN A 165 28.01 -2.56 19.33
C ASN A 165 28.35 -3.22 17.98
N VAL A 166 28.40 -4.55 17.98
CA VAL A 166 28.46 -5.34 16.75
C VAL A 166 27.05 -5.51 16.20
N ILE A 167 26.84 -5.05 14.97
CA ILE A 167 25.55 -5.06 14.28
C ILE A 167 25.80 -5.55 12.85
N SER A 168 25.02 -6.55 12.42
CA SER A 168 24.95 -7.06 11.05
C SER A 168 23.50 -7.11 10.58
N MET A 169 23.27 -7.08 9.26
CA MET A 169 21.93 -7.27 8.73
C MET A 169 21.34 -8.64 9.05
N SER A 170 22.18 -9.69 9.13
CA SER A 170 21.72 -11.02 9.56
C SER A 170 21.15 -11.01 10.98
N ALA A 171 21.85 -10.38 11.92
CA ALA A 171 21.38 -10.25 13.31
C ALA A 171 20.07 -9.45 13.37
N ILE A 172 19.98 -8.38 12.56
CA ILE A 172 18.77 -7.55 12.46
C ILE A 172 17.58 -8.36 11.96
N LEU A 173 17.73 -9.15 10.89
CA LEU A 173 16.65 -9.98 10.36
C LEU A 173 16.23 -11.11 11.33
N LEU A 174 17.14 -11.53 12.21
CA LEU A 174 16.86 -12.46 13.31
C LEU A 174 16.22 -11.79 14.55
N GLY A 175 15.84 -10.51 14.45
CA GLY A 175 15.16 -9.79 15.52
C GLY A 175 16.07 -9.23 16.61
N GLN A 176 17.37 -9.08 16.33
CA GLN A 176 18.34 -8.46 17.25
C GLN A 176 18.62 -7.00 16.85
N LYS A 177 19.17 -6.21 17.78
CA LYS A 177 19.54 -4.80 17.54
C LYS A 177 18.34 -4.01 16.98
N CYS A 178 18.45 -3.42 15.79
CA CYS A 178 17.35 -2.67 15.16
C CYS A 178 16.10 -3.55 14.94
N GLY A 179 16.29 -4.84 14.68
CA GLY A 179 15.21 -5.81 14.43
C GLY A 179 14.41 -6.20 15.67
N VAL A 180 14.82 -5.76 16.87
CA VAL A 180 13.98 -5.90 18.06
C VAL A 180 12.64 -5.18 17.84
N CYS A 181 12.67 -4.04 17.14
CA CYS A 181 11.50 -3.20 16.88
C CYS A 181 11.10 -3.14 15.40
N HIS A 182 12.05 -2.91 14.49
CA HIS A 182 11.75 -2.78 13.05
C HIS A 182 11.31 -4.13 12.46
N GLY A 183 10.06 -4.20 11.99
CA GLY A 183 9.40 -5.44 11.55
C GLY A 183 8.39 -6.01 12.54
N LYS A 184 8.38 -5.55 13.80
CA LYS A 184 7.37 -5.93 14.80
C LYS A 184 6.46 -4.76 15.17
N VAL A 185 7.07 -3.64 15.60
CA VAL A 185 6.35 -2.46 16.08
C VAL A 185 6.65 -1.20 15.27
N SER A 186 7.65 -1.26 14.38
CA SER A 186 8.00 -0.19 13.45
C SER A 186 8.10 -0.74 12.03
N PHE A 187 8.35 0.14 11.05
CA PHE A 187 8.39 -0.22 9.63
C PHE A 187 9.27 -1.46 9.40
N PRO A 188 8.83 -2.38 8.52
CA PRO A 188 9.53 -3.62 8.29
C PRO A 188 10.80 -3.38 7.48
N ILE A 189 11.77 -4.27 7.69
CA ILE A 189 13.04 -4.23 6.98
C ILE A 189 12.85 -4.98 5.67
N THR A 190 12.59 -4.22 4.63
CA THR A 190 12.33 -4.70 3.27
C THR A 190 13.25 -3.98 2.28
N THR A 191 13.28 -4.44 1.04
CA THR A 191 14.05 -3.81 -0.04
C THR A 191 13.67 -2.34 -0.25
N LYS A 192 12.42 -1.96 0.04
CA LYS A 192 11.94 -0.58 -0.06
C LYS A 192 12.37 0.32 1.09
N SER A 193 12.70 -0.23 2.25
CA SER A 193 13.01 0.54 3.46
C SER A 193 14.50 0.73 3.70
N CYS A 194 15.38 0.17 2.86
CA CYS A 194 16.84 0.23 3.04
C CYS A 194 17.36 1.66 3.20
N THR A 195 16.84 2.59 2.39
CA THR A 195 17.23 4.01 2.37
C THR A 195 16.86 4.77 3.62
N LYS A 196 15.91 4.27 4.43
CA LYS A 196 15.53 4.91 5.71
C LYS A 196 16.65 4.84 6.73
N CYS A 197 17.50 3.80 6.67
CA CYS A 197 18.66 3.66 7.54
C CYS A 197 19.95 4.02 6.80
N HIS A 198 20.12 3.54 5.57
CA HIS A 198 21.26 3.83 4.70
C HIS A 198 21.10 5.18 4.01
N SER A 199 21.15 6.25 4.79
CA SER A 199 20.84 7.61 4.33
C SER A 199 22.07 8.50 4.14
N LYS A 200 23.23 8.14 4.71
CA LYS A 200 24.45 8.94 4.55
C LYS A 200 25.29 8.40 3.38
N PRO A 201 25.37 9.12 2.24
CA PRO A 201 26.12 8.65 1.08
C PRO A 201 27.60 8.50 1.43
N LYS A 202 28.24 7.54 0.75
CA LYS A 202 29.70 7.38 0.82
C LYS A 202 30.39 8.51 0.05
N PRO A 203 31.62 8.87 0.42
CA PRO A 203 32.42 9.80 -0.37
C PRO A 203 32.71 9.22 -1.76
N ALA A 204 32.85 10.09 -2.76
CA ALA A 204 32.95 9.69 -4.17
C ALA A 204 34.18 8.82 -4.49
N ASP A 205 35.24 8.96 -3.70
CA ASP A 205 36.49 8.21 -3.80
C ASP A 205 36.51 6.91 -2.98
N TRP A 206 35.37 6.52 -2.39
CA TRP A 206 35.29 5.32 -1.57
C TRP A 206 35.62 4.05 -2.36
N LYS A 207 36.56 3.28 -1.84
CA LYS A 207 36.94 1.96 -2.38
C LYS A 207 36.55 0.88 -1.38
N PRO A 208 36.05 -0.27 -1.86
CA PRO A 208 35.71 -1.37 -0.98
C PRO A 208 36.97 -1.85 -0.24
N PRO A 209 36.92 -2.04 1.09
CA PRO A 209 38.03 -2.61 1.82
C PRO A 209 38.25 -4.04 1.32
N LYS A 210 39.36 -4.27 0.61
CA LYS A 210 39.71 -5.60 0.13
C LYS A 210 40.25 -6.41 1.31
N SER A 211 39.67 -7.58 1.55
CA SER A 211 40.22 -8.50 2.55
C SER A 211 41.60 -8.98 2.09
N GLU A 212 42.49 -9.31 3.03
CA GLU A 212 43.81 -9.85 2.69
C GLU A 212 43.69 -11.14 1.85
N ALA A 213 42.64 -11.93 2.07
CA ALA A 213 42.30 -13.08 1.25
C ALA A 213 41.93 -12.69 -0.20
N SER A 214 41.14 -11.62 -0.38
CA SER A 214 40.78 -11.08 -1.70
C SER A 214 41.96 -10.43 -2.43
N LEU A 215 42.96 -9.95 -1.69
CA LEU A 215 44.21 -9.42 -2.25
C LEU A 215 45.16 -10.54 -2.67
N LYS A 216 45.30 -11.58 -1.84
CA LYS A 216 46.19 -12.73 -2.10
C LYS A 216 45.65 -13.66 -3.19
N ASN A 217 44.33 -13.86 -3.27
CA ASN A 217 43.67 -14.73 -4.24
C ASN A 217 42.50 -14.01 -4.93
N PRO A 218 42.76 -13.12 -5.89
CA PRO A 218 41.72 -12.30 -6.54
C PRO A 218 40.74 -13.08 -7.44
N TRP A 219 41.01 -14.36 -7.71
CA TRP A 219 40.27 -15.20 -8.67
C TRP A 219 39.68 -16.48 -8.05
N ARG A 220 39.61 -16.56 -6.72
CA ARG A 220 38.82 -17.57 -6.01
C ARG A 220 37.57 -16.96 -5.41
#